data_AF-A0A538AFQ9-F1
#
_entry.id   AF-A0A538AFQ9-F1
#
_cell.length_a   1.000
_cell.length_b   1.000
_cell.length_c   1.000
_cell.angle_alpha   90.00
_cell.angle_beta   90.00
_cell.angle_gamma   90.00
#
_symmetry.space_group_name_H-M   'P 1'
#
loop_
_entity.id
_entity.type
_entity.pdbx_description
1 polymer ?
#
loop_
_entity_poly.entity_id
_entity_poly.type
_entity_poly.pdbx_seq_one_letter_code
_entity_poly.pdbx_strand_id
1 'polypeptide(L)'
;MTRTAWIALSVSVVLLLFGVVAAVWVVGGSGSKTEPPVKVSSPTQPFSLPLANDSSALMLAKHDRDLLVGIAARPGGPVEIVALRAETPVPGDKVVVRVGGRTVHTGSCGAGCSRVDAGVMRGSSTQVAVEVGPPKVSFALPARLPPNGEQFFAHTRRKMLALHSYRFVERLSSGAKPFVSTFEVQAPNRLRYQASGSRAVIIGRTRWDYVAGRWQRTSYAELHLPAYTWDHAGLARIVGRRPGGLTELVAFARQPVPAWFRLDVDPAGHVIRAQMIAASHFMFHTYDSFNKPLSITPPTRK
;
A
#
# COMPACT_ATOMS: atom_id res chain seq x y z
N MET A 1 0.40 31.05 0.07
CA MET A 1 0.39 29.80 0.88
C MET A 1 1.55 28.92 0.43
N THR A 2 2.54 28.73 1.29
CA THR A 2 3.89 28.29 0.95
C THR A 2 4.03 26.76 0.90
N ARG A 3 4.83 26.29 -0.07
CA ARG A 3 5.10 24.88 -0.44
C ARG A 3 5.66 23.98 0.68
N THR A 4 5.89 24.52 1.87
CA THR A 4 6.48 23.82 3.03
C THR A 4 5.46 23.10 3.92
N ALA A 5 4.16 23.40 3.81
CA ALA A 5 3.13 22.81 4.68
C ALA A 5 2.76 21.35 4.33
N TRP A 6 3.07 20.86 3.12
CA TRP A 6 2.66 19.51 2.68
C TRP A 6 3.59 18.38 3.16
N ILE A 7 4.85 18.69 3.47
CA ILE A 7 5.83 17.68 3.93
C ILE A 7 5.53 17.23 5.37
N ALA A 8 4.88 18.08 6.17
CA ALA A 8 4.50 17.74 7.55
C ALA A 8 3.30 16.76 7.64
N LEU A 9 2.42 16.72 6.63
CA LEU A 9 1.27 15.80 6.57
C LEU A 9 1.65 14.37 6.14
N SER A 10 2.85 14.17 5.60
CA SER A 10 3.33 12.84 5.15
C SER A 10 3.71 11.91 6.32
N VAL A 11 3.95 12.47 7.52
CA VAL A 11 4.34 11.71 8.71
C VAL A 11 3.13 11.12 9.45
N SER A 12 1.91 11.60 9.16
CA SER A 12 0.68 11.12 9.79
C SER A 12 0.07 9.89 9.11
N VAL A 13 0.31 9.68 7.82
CA VAL A 13 -0.34 8.58 7.08
C VAL A 13 0.34 7.23 7.32
N VAL A 14 1.67 7.20 7.52
CA VAL A 14 2.40 5.97 7.86
C VAL A 14 1.98 5.43 9.24
N LEU A 15 1.44 6.27 10.12
CA LEU A 15 1.03 5.89 11.47
C LEU A 15 -0.48 5.72 11.66
N LEU A 16 -1.31 6.26 10.75
CA LEU A 16 -2.76 5.99 10.72
C LEU A 16 -3.09 4.64 10.05
N LEU A 17 -2.23 4.13 9.17
CA LEU A 17 -2.47 2.86 8.45
C LEU A 17 -2.08 1.61 9.26
N PHE A 18 -1.33 1.76 10.36
CA PHE A 18 -1.10 0.69 11.33
C PHE A 18 -2.17 0.71 12.43
N GLY A 19 -3.40 0.37 12.04
CA GLY A 19 -4.44 -0.16 12.92
C GLY A 19 -4.70 0.59 14.23
N VAL A 20 -5.37 1.74 14.17
CA VAL A 20 -6.15 2.25 15.31
C VAL A 20 -7.48 2.83 14.79
N VAL A 21 -8.51 1.98 14.74
CA VAL A 21 -9.88 2.49 14.90
C VAL A 21 -10.06 2.68 16.40
N ALA A 22 -9.79 3.90 16.90
CA ALA A 22 -10.22 4.31 18.23
C ALA A 22 -11.13 5.52 18.07
N ALA A 23 -12.43 5.27 18.18
CA ALA A 23 -13.40 6.31 18.46
C ALA A 23 -13.08 6.87 19.86
N VAL A 24 -12.50 8.07 19.90
CA VAL A 24 -12.22 8.76 21.16
C VAL A 24 -13.47 9.55 21.57
N TRP A 25 -14.22 9.00 22.54
CA TRP A 25 -15.10 9.80 23.39
C TRP A 25 -14.25 10.39 24.52
N VAL A 26 -14.17 11.72 24.61
CA VAL A 26 -13.67 12.43 25.79
C VAL A 26 -14.82 13.19 26.41
N VAL A 27 -15.21 12.76 27.62
CA VAL A 27 -15.98 13.56 28.56
C VAL A 27 -14.98 14.33 29.43
N GLY A 28 -15.09 15.67 29.39
CA GLY A 28 -14.90 16.58 30.52
C GLY A 28 -13.47 16.98 30.90
N GLY A 29 -13.17 18.29 30.84
CA GLY A 29 -12.14 18.91 31.68
C GLY A 29 -11.33 20.07 31.10
N SER A 30 -11.97 21.23 30.93
CA SER A 30 -11.42 22.61 30.96
C SER A 30 -10.12 22.97 30.20
N GLY A 31 -10.26 23.88 29.22
CA GLY A 31 -9.33 25.00 29.06
C GLY A 31 -8.19 24.87 28.06
N SER A 32 -8.49 24.64 26.78
CA SER A 32 -7.63 25.04 25.65
C SER A 32 -8.49 25.09 24.40
N LYS A 33 -8.25 26.05 23.49
CA LYS A 33 -9.02 26.21 22.25
C LYS A 33 -8.89 24.92 21.40
N THR A 34 -9.89 24.06 21.51
CA THR A 34 -10.03 22.81 20.75
C THR A 34 -10.27 23.18 19.29
N GLU A 35 -9.24 23.00 18.45
CA GLU A 35 -9.45 22.83 17.02
C GLU A 35 -10.47 21.70 16.84
N PRO A 36 -11.53 21.89 16.04
CA PRO A 36 -12.60 20.91 15.95
C PRO A 36 -12.01 19.56 15.51
N PRO A 37 -12.48 18.44 16.10
CA PRO A 37 -12.05 17.13 15.68
C PRO A 37 -12.32 17.02 14.18
N VAL A 38 -11.28 16.73 13.40
CA VAL A 38 -11.42 16.38 11.99
C VAL A 38 -12.38 15.20 11.97
N LYS A 39 -13.61 15.44 11.50
CA LYS A 39 -14.54 14.37 11.16
C LYS A 39 -13.79 13.55 10.10
N VAL A 40 -13.31 12.38 10.51
CA VAL A 40 -12.87 11.36 9.57
C VAL A 40 -14.16 10.84 8.95
N SER A 41 -14.62 11.52 7.90
CA SER A 41 -15.60 10.96 6.99
C SER A 41 -15.07 9.59 6.59
N SER A 42 -15.89 8.55 6.71
CA SER A 42 -15.58 7.26 6.08
C SER A 42 -15.13 7.57 4.66
N PRO A 43 -13.92 7.14 4.23
CA PRO A 43 -13.48 7.44 2.89
C PRO A 43 -14.50 6.81 1.94
N THR A 44 -15.26 7.64 1.24
CA THR A 44 -16.06 7.20 0.10
C THR A 44 -15.09 6.46 -0.79
N GLN A 45 -15.31 5.16 -1.03
CA GLN A 45 -14.43 4.41 -1.91
C GLN A 45 -14.41 5.15 -3.26
N PRO A 46 -13.23 5.65 -3.70
CA PRO A 46 -13.19 6.54 -4.85
C PRO A 46 -13.61 5.82 -6.13
N PHE A 47 -13.57 4.48 -6.12
CA PHE A 47 -13.99 3.66 -7.24
C PHE A 47 -14.63 2.35 -6.78
N SER A 48 -15.33 1.70 -7.71
CA SER A 48 -15.81 0.33 -7.61
C SER A 48 -14.94 -0.61 -8.45
N LEU A 49 -14.72 -1.83 -7.97
CA LEU A 49 -14.05 -2.88 -8.74
C LEU A 49 -14.77 -4.21 -8.50
N PRO A 50 -15.91 -4.46 -9.18
CA PRO A 50 -16.76 -5.61 -8.91
C PRO A 50 -16.04 -6.96 -8.98
N LEU A 51 -15.10 -7.13 -9.92
CA LEU A 51 -14.31 -8.36 -10.06
C LEU A 51 -13.40 -8.66 -8.87
N ALA A 52 -13.10 -7.67 -8.02
CA ALA A 52 -12.36 -7.94 -6.80
C ALA A 52 -13.13 -8.95 -5.90
N ASN A 53 -14.45 -9.09 -6.04
CA ASN A 53 -15.26 -10.08 -5.28
C ASN A 53 -15.03 -11.52 -5.72
N ASP A 54 -14.28 -11.73 -6.79
CA ASP A 54 -14.03 -13.05 -7.32
C ASP A 54 -12.60 -13.52 -7.03
N SER A 55 -12.49 -14.63 -6.32
CA SER A 55 -11.23 -15.32 -6.07
C SER A 55 -10.48 -15.73 -7.34
N SER A 56 -11.15 -15.88 -8.48
CA SER A 56 -10.59 -16.19 -9.80
C SER A 56 -10.08 -14.98 -10.58
N ALA A 57 -10.21 -13.77 -10.04
CA ALA A 57 -9.63 -12.58 -10.64
C ALA A 57 -8.13 -12.45 -10.33
N LEU A 58 -7.37 -12.01 -11.33
CA LEU A 58 -6.00 -11.54 -11.17
C LEU A 58 -6.03 -10.02 -10.95
N MET A 59 -5.50 -9.58 -9.81
CA MET A 59 -5.44 -8.17 -9.42
C MET A 59 -4.03 -7.64 -9.68
N LEU A 60 -3.88 -6.59 -10.48
CA LEU A 60 -2.60 -5.94 -10.75
C LEU A 60 -2.77 -4.43 -10.71
N ALA A 61 -1.73 -3.71 -10.33
CA ALA A 61 -1.68 -2.27 -10.53
C ALA A 61 -0.28 -1.80 -10.94
N LYS A 62 -0.26 -0.65 -11.58
CA LYS A 62 0.93 0.12 -11.92
C LYS A 62 0.61 1.60 -11.76
N HIS A 63 1.65 2.41 -11.71
CA HIS A 63 1.49 3.85 -11.75
C HIS A 63 2.54 4.47 -12.69
N ASP A 64 2.24 5.65 -13.21
CA ASP A 64 3.20 6.55 -13.85
C ASP A 64 2.91 7.97 -13.37
N ARG A 65 3.91 8.59 -12.73
CA ARG A 65 3.72 9.82 -11.96
C ARG A 65 2.51 9.66 -11.03
N ASP A 66 1.57 10.60 -11.08
CA ASP A 66 0.34 10.67 -10.30
C ASP A 66 -0.81 9.80 -10.86
N LEU A 67 -0.62 9.15 -12.01
CA LEU A 67 -1.60 8.24 -12.59
C LEU A 67 -1.43 6.84 -11.99
N LEU A 68 -2.43 6.35 -11.26
CA LEU A 68 -2.60 4.94 -10.91
C LEU A 68 -3.50 4.28 -11.94
N VAL A 69 -3.11 3.08 -12.38
CA VAL A 69 -4.01 2.16 -13.07
C VAL A 69 -4.04 0.83 -12.33
N GLY A 70 -5.22 0.41 -11.91
CA GLY A 70 -5.49 -0.91 -11.36
C GLY A 70 -6.33 -1.72 -12.33
N ILE A 71 -6.08 -3.04 -12.40
CA ILE A 71 -6.87 -3.97 -13.19
C ILE A 71 -7.30 -5.18 -12.35
N ALA A 72 -8.48 -5.70 -12.66
CA ALA A 72 -8.96 -7.00 -12.24
C ALA A 72 -9.32 -7.80 -13.51
N ALA A 73 -8.71 -8.95 -13.72
CA ALA A 73 -8.88 -9.73 -14.94
C ALA A 73 -9.28 -11.17 -14.64
N ARG A 74 -10.32 -11.68 -15.30
CA ARG A 74 -10.69 -13.10 -15.25
C ARG A 74 -10.21 -13.87 -16.49
N PRO A 75 -9.93 -15.17 -16.38
CA PRO A 75 -9.71 -16.02 -17.55
C PRO A 75 -10.92 -15.99 -18.48
N GLY A 76 -10.69 -15.74 -19.77
CA GLY A 76 -11.78 -15.55 -20.74
C GLY A 76 -12.44 -14.17 -20.69
N GLY A 77 -12.06 -13.30 -19.75
CA GLY A 77 -12.66 -11.99 -19.53
C GLY A 77 -13.79 -12.02 -18.48
N PRO A 78 -14.34 -10.84 -18.12
CA PRO A 78 -13.92 -9.52 -18.59
C PRO A 78 -12.63 -9.03 -17.89
N VAL A 79 -12.12 -7.89 -18.36
CA VAL A 79 -11.09 -7.11 -17.65
C VAL A 79 -11.73 -5.82 -17.17
N GLU A 80 -11.64 -5.56 -15.87
CA GLU A 80 -12.01 -4.28 -15.26
C GLU A 80 -10.76 -3.44 -15.03
N ILE A 81 -10.91 -2.14 -15.22
CA ILE A 81 -9.87 -1.13 -15.15
C ILE A 81 -10.37 0.00 -14.29
N VAL A 82 -9.51 0.45 -13.38
CA VAL A 82 -9.68 1.68 -12.63
C VAL A 82 -8.48 2.57 -12.93
N ALA A 83 -8.73 3.83 -13.25
CA ALA A 83 -7.70 4.84 -13.42
C ALA A 83 -7.96 6.02 -12.48
N LEU A 84 -6.95 6.43 -11.72
CA LEU A 84 -7.02 7.60 -10.85
C LEU A 84 -5.85 8.53 -11.13
N ARG A 85 -6.12 9.83 -11.11
CA ARG A 85 -5.09 10.87 -11.02
C ARG A 85 -5.09 11.39 -9.59
N ALA A 86 -4.01 11.12 -8.87
CA ALA A 86 -3.96 11.27 -7.41
C ALA A 86 -5.10 10.46 -6.75
N GLU A 87 -6.11 11.14 -6.21
CA GLU A 87 -7.29 10.52 -5.58
C GLU A 87 -8.54 10.56 -6.46
N THR A 88 -8.47 11.23 -7.61
CA THR A 88 -9.63 11.51 -8.45
C THR A 88 -9.77 10.45 -9.53
N PRO A 89 -10.91 9.74 -9.61
CA PRO A 89 -11.17 8.83 -10.71
C PRO A 89 -11.17 9.55 -12.04
N VAL A 90 -10.56 8.92 -13.05
CA VAL A 90 -10.62 9.39 -14.42
C VAL A 90 -11.98 9.02 -15.02
N PRO A 91 -12.68 9.97 -15.67
CA PRO A 91 -13.91 9.67 -16.40
C PRO A 91 -13.71 8.58 -17.46
N GLY A 92 -14.64 7.63 -17.55
CA GLY A 92 -14.50 6.44 -18.40
C GLY A 92 -14.38 6.75 -19.90
N ASP A 93 -14.98 7.84 -20.37
CA ASP A 93 -14.86 8.35 -21.75
C ASP A 93 -13.45 8.85 -22.08
N LYS A 94 -12.62 9.11 -21.07
CA LYS A 94 -11.19 9.49 -21.23
C LYS A 94 -10.23 8.31 -21.10
N VAL A 95 -10.73 7.10 -20.83
CA VAL A 95 -9.93 5.88 -20.67
C VAL A 95 -9.97 5.10 -21.97
N VAL A 96 -8.85 5.10 -22.70
CA VAL A 96 -8.70 4.26 -23.90
C VAL A 96 -7.99 2.98 -23.52
N VAL A 97 -8.61 1.83 -23.80
CA VAL A 97 -8.04 0.51 -23.51
C VAL A 97 -7.68 -0.20 -24.80
N ARG A 98 -6.46 -0.75 -24.84
CA ARG A 98 -5.99 -1.64 -25.90
C ARG A 98 -5.69 -3.03 -25.35
N VAL A 99 -6.25 -4.06 -25.97
CA VAL A 99 -5.99 -5.47 -25.63
C VAL A 99 -5.35 -6.14 -26.83
N GLY A 100 -4.15 -6.70 -26.65
CA GLY A 100 -3.38 -7.29 -27.76
C GLY A 100 -3.10 -6.30 -28.89
N GLY A 101 -2.91 -5.01 -28.57
CA GLY A 101 -2.67 -3.94 -29.55
C GLY A 101 -3.91 -3.34 -30.20
N ARG A 102 -5.10 -3.93 -30.00
CA ARG A 102 -6.36 -3.44 -30.58
C ARG A 102 -7.12 -2.59 -29.58
N THR A 103 -7.58 -1.41 -29.99
CA THR A 103 -8.52 -0.61 -29.19
C THR A 103 -9.83 -1.38 -29.03
N VAL A 104 -10.31 -1.49 -27.80
CA VAL A 104 -11.56 -2.18 -27.46
C VAL A 104 -12.56 -1.20 -26.86
N HIS A 105 -13.85 -1.49 -27.03
CA HIS A 105 -14.90 -0.69 -26.41
C HIS A 105 -14.89 -0.88 -24.89
N THR A 106 -15.02 0.22 -24.16
CA THR A 106 -15.08 0.26 -22.69
C THR A 106 -16.49 0.59 -22.23
N GLY A 107 -17.12 -0.32 -21.50
CA GLY A 107 -18.36 -0.05 -20.76
C GLY A 107 -18.07 0.48 -19.35
N SER A 108 -19.06 1.06 -18.68
CA SER A 108 -18.98 1.38 -17.25
C SER A 108 -19.27 0.14 -16.39
N CYS A 109 -18.55 -0.03 -15.28
CA CYS A 109 -18.80 -1.08 -14.27
C CYS A 109 -19.04 -0.54 -12.86
N GLY A 110 -19.28 0.77 -12.73
CA GLY A 110 -19.45 1.46 -11.46
C GLY A 110 -18.59 2.73 -11.39
N ALA A 111 -18.58 3.38 -10.23
CA ALA A 111 -17.81 4.61 -10.03
C ALA A 111 -16.33 4.41 -10.38
N GLY A 112 -15.77 5.22 -11.28
CA GLY A 112 -14.36 5.15 -11.68
C GLY A 112 -13.92 3.84 -12.35
N CYS A 113 -14.86 3.00 -12.78
CA CYS A 113 -14.62 1.66 -13.30
C CYS A 113 -14.97 1.57 -14.78
N SER A 114 -14.00 1.14 -15.58
CA SER A 114 -14.19 0.77 -16.99
C SER A 114 -14.07 -0.75 -17.14
N ARG A 115 -14.97 -1.38 -17.90
CA ARG A 115 -14.96 -2.81 -18.21
C ARG A 115 -14.75 -3.00 -19.70
N VAL A 116 -13.91 -3.98 -20.05
CA VAL A 116 -13.76 -4.46 -21.42
C VAL A 116 -14.07 -5.95 -21.48
N ASP A 117 -14.94 -6.33 -22.42
CA ASP A 117 -15.30 -7.73 -22.69
C ASP A 117 -14.28 -8.34 -23.65
N ALA A 118 -13.04 -8.48 -23.17
CA ALA A 118 -11.93 -9.04 -23.94
C ALA A 118 -11.42 -10.33 -23.30
N GLY A 119 -11.31 -11.38 -24.11
CA GLY A 119 -10.77 -12.67 -23.67
C GLY A 119 -9.28 -12.61 -23.41
N VAL A 120 -8.88 -12.81 -22.14
CA VAL A 120 -7.48 -12.83 -21.69
C VAL A 120 -7.16 -14.14 -20.98
N MET A 121 -5.87 -14.45 -20.80
CA MET A 121 -5.41 -15.69 -20.13
C MET A 121 -5.98 -16.98 -20.77
N ARG A 122 -6.07 -17.01 -22.11
CA ARG A 122 -6.59 -18.14 -22.91
C ARG A 122 -5.48 -18.93 -23.63
N GLY A 123 -4.34 -19.13 -22.97
CA GLY A 123 -3.21 -19.88 -23.51
C GLY A 123 -2.09 -19.03 -24.11
N SER A 124 -2.27 -17.72 -24.26
CA SER A 124 -1.22 -16.79 -24.70
C SER A 124 -1.15 -15.53 -23.82
N SER A 125 0.07 -15.04 -23.60
CA SER A 125 0.30 -13.78 -22.89
C SER A 125 -0.32 -12.63 -23.68
N THR A 126 -1.05 -11.74 -23.01
CA THR A 126 -1.77 -10.64 -23.65
C THR A 126 -1.36 -9.31 -23.03
N GLN A 127 -1.00 -8.33 -23.85
CA GLN A 127 -0.75 -6.97 -23.38
C GLN A 127 -2.09 -6.23 -23.21
N VAL A 128 -2.29 -5.64 -22.05
CA VAL A 128 -3.39 -4.68 -21.79
C VAL A 128 -2.77 -3.32 -21.55
N ALA A 129 -3.03 -2.37 -22.45
CA ALA A 129 -2.59 -1.00 -22.30
C ALA A 129 -3.78 -0.09 -21.99
N VAL A 130 -3.56 0.84 -21.06
CA VAL A 130 -4.54 1.82 -20.61
C VAL A 130 -3.93 3.20 -20.82
N GLU A 131 -4.66 4.04 -21.55
CA GLU A 131 -4.23 5.37 -21.96
C GLU A 131 -5.24 6.40 -21.43
N VAL A 132 -4.72 7.40 -20.71
CA VAL A 132 -5.49 8.51 -20.15
C VAL A 132 -4.78 9.80 -20.57
N GLY A 133 -4.82 10.07 -21.89
CA GLY A 133 -3.85 10.96 -22.52
C GLY A 133 -2.40 10.47 -22.29
N PRO A 134 -1.39 11.36 -22.30
CA PRO A 134 -0.07 11.04 -21.76
C PRO A 134 -0.11 11.13 -20.22
N PRO A 135 0.14 10.06 -19.45
CA PRO A 135 0.90 8.85 -19.82
C PRO A 135 0.08 7.57 -20.13
N LYS A 136 0.80 6.57 -20.69
CA LYS A 136 0.31 5.22 -20.99
C LYS A 136 0.84 4.21 -19.96
N VAL A 137 -0.05 3.39 -19.40
CA VAL A 137 0.31 2.27 -18.51
C VAL A 137 0.02 0.95 -19.21
N SER A 138 0.90 -0.03 -19.09
CA SER A 138 0.72 -1.34 -19.77
C SER A 138 1.01 -2.51 -18.84
N PHE A 139 0.18 -3.54 -18.94
CA PHE A 139 0.25 -4.80 -18.22
C PHE A 139 0.51 -5.94 -19.19
N ALA A 140 1.35 -6.89 -18.78
CA ALA A 140 1.48 -8.18 -19.45
C ALA A 140 0.65 -9.18 -18.64
N LEU A 141 -0.54 -9.53 -19.13
CA LEU A 141 -1.33 -10.58 -18.52
C LEU A 141 -0.77 -11.95 -18.93
N PRO A 142 -0.63 -12.88 -17.98
CA PRO A 142 -0.06 -14.19 -18.26
C PRO A 142 -0.95 -15.02 -19.21
N ALA A 143 -0.40 -16.11 -19.73
CA ALA A 143 -1.14 -17.01 -20.60
C ALA A 143 -2.30 -17.74 -19.91
N ARG A 144 -2.22 -17.93 -18.58
CA ARG A 144 -3.22 -18.59 -17.75
C ARG A 144 -3.29 -17.86 -16.40
N LEU A 145 -4.40 -18.02 -15.68
CA LEU A 145 -4.50 -17.51 -14.32
C LEU A 145 -3.35 -18.06 -13.47
N PRO A 146 -2.59 -17.20 -12.77
CA PRO A 146 -1.54 -17.69 -11.88
C PRO A 146 -2.12 -18.56 -10.76
N PRO A 147 -1.36 -19.52 -10.21
CA PRO A 147 -1.82 -20.36 -9.11
C PRO A 147 -2.32 -19.54 -7.91
N ASN A 148 -3.32 -20.09 -7.21
CA ASN A 148 -3.79 -19.53 -5.95
C ASN A 148 -2.61 -19.49 -4.95
N GLY A 149 -2.39 -18.33 -4.35
CA GLY A 149 -1.31 -18.05 -3.40
C GLY A 149 -1.77 -17.84 -1.97
N GLU A 150 -3.06 -17.99 -1.64
CA GLU A 150 -3.63 -17.67 -0.32
C GLU A 150 -2.94 -18.42 0.83
N GLN A 151 -2.76 -19.73 0.68
CA GLN A 151 -2.11 -20.53 1.73
C GLN A 151 -0.64 -20.12 1.93
N PHE A 152 0.06 -19.83 0.84
CA PHE A 152 1.45 -19.38 0.88
C PHE A 152 1.56 -17.97 1.50
N PHE A 153 0.65 -17.06 1.13
CA PHE A 153 0.54 -15.73 1.70
C PHE A 153 0.23 -15.78 3.19
N ALA A 154 -0.74 -16.59 3.62
CA ALA A 154 -1.08 -16.77 5.03
C ALA A 154 0.09 -17.35 5.85
N HIS A 155 0.84 -18.30 5.29
CA HIS A 155 2.06 -18.83 5.92
C HIS A 155 3.14 -17.74 6.07
N THR A 156 3.40 -17.00 4.99
CA THR A 156 4.35 -15.88 4.96
C THR A 156 3.98 -14.81 6.00
N ARG A 157 2.69 -14.43 6.05
CA ARG A 157 2.15 -13.49 7.04
C ARG A 157 2.42 -13.94 8.47
N ARG A 158 2.13 -15.21 8.79
CA ARG A 158 2.41 -15.76 10.14
C ARG A 158 3.90 -15.69 10.49
N LYS A 159 4.78 -15.99 9.55
CA LYS A 159 6.23 -15.88 9.77
C LYS A 159 6.68 -14.45 10.03
N MET A 160 6.20 -13.50 9.23
CA MET A 160 6.52 -12.08 9.41
C MET A 160 5.99 -11.56 10.76
N LEU A 161 4.75 -11.90 11.14
CA LEU A 161 4.17 -11.51 12.43
C LEU A 161 4.87 -12.13 13.65
N ALA A 162 5.62 -13.22 13.47
CA ALA A 162 6.40 -13.86 14.53
C ALA A 162 7.80 -13.23 14.73
N LEU A 163 8.17 -12.20 13.95
CA LEU A 163 9.46 -11.53 14.08
C LEU A 163 9.54 -10.72 15.39
N HIS A 164 10.66 -10.87 16.10
CA HIS A 164 10.98 -10.06 17.27
C HIS A 164 11.63 -8.73 16.90
N SER A 165 12.39 -8.71 15.80
CA SER A 165 13.00 -7.50 15.27
C SER A 165 13.17 -7.57 13.76
N TYR A 166 13.15 -6.41 13.12
CA TYR A 166 13.51 -6.24 11.72
C TYR A 166 13.81 -4.77 11.42
N ARG A 167 14.40 -4.53 10.26
CA ARG A 167 14.55 -3.19 9.69
C ARG A 167 13.86 -3.11 8.35
N PHE A 168 13.44 -1.90 7.98
CA PHE A 168 13.03 -1.66 6.61
C PHE A 168 13.31 -0.23 6.16
N VAL A 169 13.56 -0.10 4.86
CA VAL A 169 13.60 1.18 4.17
C VAL A 169 12.28 1.36 3.44
N GLU A 170 11.64 2.50 3.65
CA GLU A 170 10.44 2.92 2.94
C GLU A 170 10.78 4.00 1.91
N ARG A 171 10.20 3.87 0.72
CA ARG A 171 10.07 4.94 -0.26
C ARG A 171 8.59 5.20 -0.47
N LEU A 172 8.14 6.40 -0.12
CA LEU A 172 6.75 6.83 -0.24
C LEU A 172 6.64 7.97 -1.26
N SER A 173 5.73 7.85 -2.22
CA SER A 173 5.47 8.88 -3.24
C SER A 173 3.99 8.98 -3.58
N SER A 174 3.57 10.16 -4.02
CA SER A 174 2.27 10.43 -4.66
C SER A 174 2.40 10.64 -6.18
N GLY A 175 3.53 10.22 -6.76
CA GLY A 175 3.83 10.40 -8.19
C GLY A 175 4.93 11.41 -8.50
N ALA A 176 5.56 11.96 -7.46
CA ALA A 176 6.72 12.84 -7.55
C ALA A 176 7.96 12.16 -6.94
N LYS A 177 9.00 12.94 -6.66
CA LYS A 177 10.20 12.46 -5.96
C LYS A 177 9.80 11.78 -4.64
N PRO A 178 10.23 10.54 -4.38
CA PRO A 178 9.84 9.82 -3.18
C PRO A 178 10.48 10.43 -1.93
N PHE A 179 9.73 10.40 -0.83
CA PHE A 179 10.25 10.54 0.52
C PHE A 179 10.85 9.21 0.97
N VAL A 180 12.04 9.24 1.56
CA VAL A 180 12.76 8.04 1.99
C VAL A 180 12.90 8.04 3.50
N SER A 181 12.51 6.93 4.10
CA SER A 181 12.50 6.71 5.54
C SER A 181 13.18 5.39 5.86
N THR A 182 13.78 5.31 7.04
CA THR A 182 14.32 4.07 7.61
C THR A 182 13.63 3.79 8.92
N PHE A 183 13.37 2.52 9.16
CA PHE A 183 12.65 2.05 10.32
C PHE A 183 13.38 0.86 10.94
N GLU A 184 13.43 0.87 12.26
CA GLU A 184 13.83 -0.27 13.07
C GLU A 184 12.65 -0.65 13.96
N VAL A 185 12.30 -1.93 13.94
CA VAL A 185 11.14 -2.45 14.66
C VAL A 185 11.62 -3.49 15.66
N GLN A 186 11.15 -3.36 16.90
CA GLN A 186 11.33 -4.36 17.95
C GLN A 186 9.97 -4.63 18.60
N ALA A 187 9.49 -5.85 18.44
CA ALA A 187 8.24 -6.31 19.03
C ALA A 187 8.33 -6.30 20.58
N PRO A 188 7.22 -6.07 21.30
CA PRO A 188 5.87 -5.88 20.75
C PRO A 188 5.52 -4.42 20.44
N ASN A 189 6.36 -3.44 20.79
CA ASN A 189 5.90 -2.05 20.88
C ASN A 189 7.00 -0.98 20.76
N ARG A 190 8.11 -1.28 20.08
CA ARG A 190 9.21 -0.32 19.91
C ARG A 190 9.49 -0.07 18.44
N LEU A 191 9.51 1.21 18.07
CA LEU A 191 9.81 1.68 16.72
C LEU A 191 10.83 2.82 16.80
N ARG A 192 11.86 2.77 15.96
CA ARG A 192 12.70 3.91 15.65
C ARG A 192 12.50 4.27 14.18
N TYR A 193 12.30 5.55 13.92
CA TYR A 193 12.09 6.11 12.60
C TYR A 193 13.11 7.22 12.34
N GLN A 194 13.65 7.25 11.12
CA GLN A 194 14.52 8.32 10.66
C GLN A 194 14.29 8.60 9.18
N ALA A 195 14.16 9.89 8.86
CA ALA A 195 14.11 10.42 7.51
C ALA A 195 14.82 11.78 7.43
N SER A 196 14.90 12.35 6.23
CA SER A 196 15.50 13.68 6.04
C SER A 196 14.74 14.73 6.86
N GLY A 197 15.40 15.28 7.88
CA GLY A 197 14.84 16.33 8.74
C GLY A 197 13.87 15.84 9.82
N SER A 198 13.67 14.52 9.99
CA SER A 198 12.75 13.98 10.99
C SER A 198 13.29 12.70 11.63
N ARG A 199 13.15 12.59 12.95
CA ARG A 199 13.50 11.40 13.73
C ARG A 199 12.48 11.20 14.82
N ALA A 200 12.08 9.96 15.03
CA ALA A 200 11.18 9.61 16.11
C ALA A 200 11.58 8.29 16.76
N VAL A 201 11.27 8.17 18.05
CA VAL A 201 11.27 6.90 18.79
C VAL A 201 9.87 6.73 19.37
N ILE A 202 9.29 5.54 19.26
CA ILE A 202 7.99 5.20 19.86
C ILE A 202 8.19 3.95 20.70
N ILE A 203 7.76 3.99 21.96
CA ILE A 203 7.82 2.86 22.90
C ILE A 203 6.48 2.80 23.64
N GLY A 204 5.71 1.74 23.40
CA GLY A 204 4.37 1.56 23.98
C GLY A 204 3.46 2.73 23.63
N ARG A 205 3.12 3.55 24.64
CA ARG A 205 2.22 4.72 24.55
C ARG A 205 2.96 6.06 24.57
N THR A 206 4.29 6.05 24.41
CA THR A 206 5.10 7.26 24.41
C THR A 206 5.82 7.43 23.08
N ARG A 207 5.78 8.64 22.54
CA ARG A 207 6.53 9.05 21.36
C ARG A 207 7.52 10.16 21.73
N TRP A 208 8.71 10.10 21.14
CA TRP A 208 9.70 11.16 21.19
C TRP A 208 10.01 11.61 19.77
N ASP A 209 9.79 12.88 19.47
CA ASP A 209 10.13 13.49 18.19
C ASP A 209 11.33 14.41 18.34
N TYR A 210 12.27 14.38 17.41
CA TYR A 210 13.38 15.31 17.38
C TYR A 210 12.99 16.58 16.63
N VAL A 211 12.80 17.68 17.36
CA VAL A 211 12.30 18.95 16.83
C VAL A 211 13.19 20.08 17.33
N ALA A 212 13.74 20.87 16.40
CA ALA A 212 14.57 22.04 16.70
C ALA A 212 15.72 21.75 17.68
N GLY A 213 16.47 20.66 17.44
CA GLY A 213 17.66 20.34 18.23
C GLY A 213 17.39 19.55 19.52
N ARG A 214 16.12 19.24 19.86
CA ARG A 214 15.76 18.58 21.12
C ARG A 214 14.73 17.48 20.92
N TRP A 215 14.77 16.48 21.80
CA TRP A 215 13.72 15.47 21.89
C TRP A 215 12.50 15.98 22.66
N GLN A 216 11.33 15.93 22.04
CA GLN A 216 10.06 16.29 22.65
C GLN A 216 9.25 15.02 22.90
N ARG A 217 8.83 14.82 24.15
CA ARG A 217 8.04 13.67 24.56
C ARG A 217 6.55 14.00 24.46
N THR A 218 5.79 13.13 23.81
CA THR A 218 4.32 13.22 23.69
C THR A 218 3.69 11.86 24.00
N SER A 219 2.40 11.88 24.37
CA SER A 219 1.60 10.67 24.44
C SER A 219 1.34 10.15 23.01
N TYR A 220 1.18 8.84 22.90
CA TYR A 220 0.92 8.16 21.64
C TYR A 220 -0.14 7.08 21.83
N ALA A 221 -0.86 6.75 20.76
CA ALA A 221 -1.72 5.57 20.73
C ALA A 221 -0.88 4.32 21.05
N GLU A 222 -1.52 3.27 21.55
CA GLU A 222 -0.78 2.07 21.88
C GLU A 222 -0.20 1.39 20.62
N LEU A 223 1.12 1.32 20.55
CA LEU A 223 1.82 0.71 19.43
C LEU A 223 1.85 -0.81 19.57
N HIS A 224 1.31 -1.51 18.57
CA HIS A 224 1.34 -2.97 18.44
C HIS A 224 2.17 -3.38 17.22
N LEU A 225 3.19 -4.21 17.44
CA LEU A 225 4.14 -4.67 16.42
C LEU A 225 4.44 -6.16 16.60
N PRO A 226 4.83 -6.87 15.52
CA PRO A 226 4.91 -6.41 14.13
C PRO A 226 3.55 -6.09 13.51
N ALA A 227 3.56 -5.18 12.53
CA ALA A 227 2.43 -4.93 11.67
C ALA A 227 2.95 -4.55 10.28
N TYR A 228 2.27 -4.99 9.23
CA TYR A 228 2.64 -4.75 7.84
C TYR A 228 1.45 -4.19 7.04
N THR A 229 1.72 -3.25 6.13
CA THR A 229 0.67 -2.59 5.34
C THR A 229 -0.13 -3.56 4.46
N TRP A 230 0.44 -4.72 4.15
CA TRP A 230 -0.17 -5.78 3.35
C TRP A 230 -0.88 -6.86 4.18
N ASP A 231 -0.85 -6.83 5.52
CA ASP A 231 -1.30 -7.94 6.38
C ASP A 231 -2.77 -8.35 6.22
N HIS A 232 -3.62 -7.44 5.77
CA HIS A 232 -5.06 -7.66 5.60
C HIS A 232 -5.43 -7.89 4.13
N ALA A 233 -4.45 -7.94 3.23
CA ALA A 233 -4.68 -8.26 1.83
C ALA A 233 -5.12 -9.72 1.65
N GLY A 234 -5.80 -9.97 0.54
CA GLY A 234 -6.16 -11.30 0.07
C GLY A 234 -6.11 -11.37 -1.45
N LEU A 235 -6.85 -12.29 -2.04
CA LEU A 235 -6.81 -12.61 -3.48
C LEU A 235 -5.38 -12.89 -3.96
N ALA A 236 -4.61 -13.56 -3.10
CA ALA A 236 -3.19 -13.77 -3.32
C ALA A 236 -2.98 -14.75 -4.49
N ARG A 237 -2.07 -14.39 -5.40
CA ARG A 237 -1.70 -15.19 -6.58
C ARG A 237 -0.19 -15.22 -6.75
N ILE A 238 0.37 -16.40 -7.01
CA ILE A 238 1.80 -16.56 -7.27
C ILE A 238 2.07 -16.23 -8.73
N VAL A 239 2.60 -15.03 -8.99
CA VAL A 239 2.79 -14.50 -10.35
C VAL A 239 4.18 -14.79 -10.91
N GLY A 240 5.12 -15.23 -10.08
CA GLY A 240 6.47 -15.56 -10.53
C GLY A 240 7.29 -16.32 -9.50
N ARG A 241 8.33 -16.97 -10.02
CA ARG A 241 9.46 -17.50 -9.23
C ARG A 241 10.73 -17.02 -9.88
N ARG A 242 11.65 -16.45 -9.11
CA ARG A 242 12.93 -15.92 -9.61
C ARG A 242 14.10 -16.80 -9.16
N PRO A 243 15.27 -16.71 -9.81
CA PRO A 243 16.49 -17.36 -9.33
C PRO A 243 16.75 -17.06 -7.85
N GLY A 244 17.36 -18.02 -7.14
CA GLY A 244 17.55 -17.94 -5.69
C GLY A 244 16.30 -18.29 -4.86
N GLY A 245 15.26 -18.82 -5.50
CA GLY A 245 14.06 -19.33 -4.81
C GLY A 245 13.07 -18.25 -4.35
N LEU A 246 13.23 -17.01 -4.81
CA LEU A 246 12.28 -15.93 -4.52
C LEU A 246 10.92 -16.24 -5.16
N THR A 247 9.87 -16.16 -4.36
CA THR A 247 8.48 -16.27 -4.82
C THR A 247 7.86 -14.88 -4.90
N GLU A 248 7.27 -14.56 -6.04
CA GLU A 248 6.58 -13.29 -6.26
C GLU A 248 5.07 -13.47 -6.14
N LEU A 249 4.46 -12.69 -5.25
CA LEU A 249 3.02 -12.66 -5.02
C LEU A 249 2.44 -11.32 -5.46
N VAL A 250 1.18 -11.37 -5.90
CA VAL A 250 0.31 -10.19 -5.87
C VAL A 250 -0.85 -10.46 -4.93
N ALA A 251 -1.36 -9.41 -4.30
CA ALA A 251 -2.52 -9.45 -3.42
C ALA A 251 -3.28 -8.12 -3.51
N PHE A 252 -4.50 -8.08 -3.00
CA PHE A 252 -5.35 -6.91 -3.01
C PHE A 252 -6.09 -6.76 -1.68
N ALA A 253 -6.19 -5.53 -1.19
CA ALA A 253 -7.05 -5.16 -0.08
C ALA A 253 -8.09 -4.16 -0.55
N ARG A 254 -9.28 -4.18 0.05
CA ARG A 254 -10.36 -3.20 -0.23
C ARG A 254 -10.44 -2.08 0.78
N GLN A 255 -10.01 -2.37 1.99
CA GLN A 255 -10.24 -1.57 3.18
C GLN A 255 -8.91 -1.40 3.91
N PRO A 256 -8.68 -0.27 4.59
CA PRO A 256 -9.56 0.91 4.64
C PRO A 256 -9.61 1.68 3.31
N VAL A 257 -8.59 1.51 2.47
CA VAL A 257 -8.52 2.04 1.11
C VAL A 257 -8.13 0.90 0.17
N PRO A 258 -8.75 0.78 -1.01
CA PRO A 258 -8.34 -0.19 -2.01
C PRO A 258 -6.85 -0.07 -2.36
N ALA A 259 -6.12 -1.17 -2.26
CA ALA A 259 -4.68 -1.21 -2.47
C ALA A 259 -4.24 -2.52 -3.12
N TRP A 260 -3.33 -2.40 -4.08
CA TRP A 260 -2.68 -3.54 -4.72
C TRP A 260 -1.30 -3.72 -4.14
N PHE A 261 -0.97 -4.97 -3.82
CA PHE A 261 0.31 -5.35 -3.27
C PHE A 261 1.08 -6.26 -4.21
N ARG A 262 2.39 -6.07 -4.26
CA ARG A 262 3.33 -7.00 -4.88
C ARG A 262 4.43 -7.32 -3.88
N LEU A 263 4.62 -8.59 -3.57
CA LEU A 263 5.54 -9.05 -2.53
C LEU A 263 6.57 -9.99 -3.14
N ASP A 264 7.83 -9.82 -2.77
CA ASP A 264 8.87 -10.81 -3.01
C ASP A 264 9.19 -11.51 -1.69
N VAL A 265 9.04 -12.83 -1.68
CA VAL A 265 9.21 -13.70 -0.51
C VAL A 265 10.45 -14.57 -0.71
N ASP A 266 11.35 -14.58 0.26
CA ASP A 266 12.55 -15.41 0.25
C ASP A 266 12.24 -16.90 0.56
N PRO A 267 13.20 -17.82 0.33
CA PRO A 267 13.00 -19.23 0.67
C PRO A 267 12.76 -19.50 2.15
N ALA A 268 13.19 -18.61 3.04
CA ALA A 268 12.93 -18.70 4.48
C ALA A 268 11.50 -18.27 4.84
N GLY A 269 10.76 -17.69 3.90
CA GLY A 269 9.38 -17.23 4.07
C GLY A 269 9.26 -15.80 4.59
N HIS A 270 10.31 -14.98 4.46
CA HIS A 270 10.26 -13.55 4.78
C HIS A 270 9.91 -12.73 3.54
N VAL A 271 9.05 -11.73 3.72
CA VAL A 271 8.87 -10.68 2.72
C VAL A 271 10.10 -9.77 2.75
N ILE A 272 10.90 -9.80 1.69
CA ILE A 272 12.10 -8.96 1.55
C ILE A 272 11.82 -7.66 0.80
N ARG A 273 10.76 -7.65 -0.04
CA ARG A 273 10.26 -6.45 -0.71
C ARG A 273 8.75 -6.45 -0.73
N ALA A 274 8.15 -5.30 -0.45
CA ALA A 274 6.72 -5.08 -0.62
C ALA A 274 6.50 -3.77 -1.39
N GLN A 275 5.66 -3.81 -2.42
CA GLN A 275 5.12 -2.64 -3.09
C GLN A 275 3.64 -2.56 -2.75
N MET A 276 3.17 -1.35 -2.43
CA MET A 276 1.76 -1.00 -2.32
C MET A 276 1.47 0.13 -3.32
N ILE A 277 0.43 -0.07 -4.12
CA ILE A 277 -0.13 0.95 -5.00
C ILE A 277 -1.56 1.21 -4.54
N ALA A 278 -1.85 2.43 -4.13
CA ALA A 278 -3.18 2.92 -3.79
C ALA A 278 -3.33 4.38 -4.26
N ALA A 279 -4.56 4.90 -4.23
CA ALA A 279 -4.85 6.28 -4.62
C ALA A 279 -3.90 7.26 -3.88
N SER A 280 -3.11 8.04 -4.62
CA SER A 280 -2.04 8.94 -4.11
C SER A 280 -0.95 8.32 -3.20
N HIS A 281 -0.89 6.99 -3.06
CA HIS A 281 0.03 6.32 -2.14
C HIS A 281 0.78 5.18 -2.85
N PHE A 282 2.00 5.48 -3.29
CA PHE A 282 2.93 4.52 -3.87
C PHE A 282 4.06 4.26 -2.88
N MET A 283 4.02 3.10 -2.24
CA MET A 283 4.90 2.75 -1.14
C MET A 283 5.72 1.53 -1.51
N PHE A 284 7.03 1.61 -1.27
CA PHE A 284 7.96 0.52 -1.50
C PHE A 284 8.77 0.27 -0.24
N HIS A 285 8.67 -0.94 0.28
CA HIS A 285 9.45 -1.42 1.41
C HIS A 285 10.51 -2.40 0.96
N THR A 286 11.71 -2.28 1.53
CA THR A 286 12.73 -3.32 1.52
C THR A 286 13.03 -3.69 2.96
N TYR A 287 12.88 -4.96 3.29
CA TYR A 287 13.03 -5.48 4.66
C TYR A 287 14.34 -6.26 4.78
N ASP A 288 14.97 -6.15 5.95
CA ASP A 288 16.17 -6.90 6.29
C ASP A 288 16.33 -7.09 7.81
N SER A 289 17.48 -7.65 8.21
CA SER A 289 17.89 -7.78 9.61
C SER A 289 16.88 -8.53 10.49
N PHE A 290 16.16 -9.50 9.93
CA PHE A 290 15.18 -10.32 10.63
C PHE A 290 15.78 -10.98 11.88
N ASN A 291 15.14 -10.75 13.04
CA ASN A 291 15.54 -11.24 14.35
C ASN A 291 17.00 -10.94 14.74
N LYS A 292 17.64 -9.95 14.13
CA LYS A 292 18.96 -9.48 14.56
C LYS A 292 18.84 -8.66 15.85
N PRO A 293 19.83 -8.72 16.76
CA PRO A 293 19.84 -7.91 17.96
C PRO A 293 19.65 -6.43 17.64
N LEU A 294 18.67 -5.82 18.30
CA LEU A 294 18.30 -4.42 18.14
C LEU A 294 17.89 -3.88 19.52
N SER A 295 18.34 -2.66 19.84
CA SER A 295 17.96 -1.98 21.08
C SER A 295 17.38 -0.60 20.77
N ILE A 296 16.09 -0.45 21.05
CA ILE A 296 15.38 0.82 20.95
C ILE A 296 15.05 1.30 22.37
N THR A 297 15.81 2.28 22.84
CA THR A 297 15.63 2.92 24.15
C THR A 297 15.08 4.34 23.99
N PRO A 298 14.47 4.92 25.05
CA PRO A 298 14.17 6.34 25.07
C PRO A 298 15.43 7.17 24.74
N PRO A 299 15.30 8.27 23.99
CA PRO A 299 16.43 9.13 23.71
C PRO A 299 16.88 9.88 24.98
N THR A 300 18.19 10.12 25.11
CA THR A 300 18.75 10.98 26.15
C THR A 300 18.48 12.45 25.81
N ARG A 301 18.17 13.27 26.81
CA ARG A 301 17.94 14.72 26.66
C ARG A 301 19.27 15.42 26.31
N LYS A 302 19.59 15.56 25.03
CA LYS A 302 20.51 16.57 24.50
C LYS A 302 19.92 17.11 23.20
#